data_AF-A0A838MWQ9-F1
#
_entry.id   AF-A0A838MWQ9-F1
#
_cell.length_a   1.000
_cell.length_b   1.000
_cell.length_c   1.000
_cell.angle_alpha   90.00
_cell.angle_beta   90.00
_cell.angle_gamma   90.00
#
_symmetry.space_group_name_H-M   'P 1'
#
loop_
_entity.id
_entity.type
_entity.pdbx_description
1 polymer ?
#
loop_
_entity_poly.entity_id
_entity_poly.type
_entity_poly.pdbx_seq_one_letter_code
_entity_poly.pdbx_strand_id
1 'polypeptide(L)' 'RPYREAVVLRDVEGLSYEEVAAALEINVGTVKSRLSRGRLELRRRLESSL' A
#
# COMPACT_ATOMS: atom_id res chain seq x y z
N ARG A 1 -0.62 10.64 0.38
CA ARG A 1 -0.86 9.88 -0.88
C ARG A 1 -1.25 8.46 -0.45
N PRO A 2 -2.54 8.21 -0.18
CA PRO A 2 -2.96 7.13 0.73
C PRO A 2 -2.58 5.72 0.24
N TYR A 3 -2.48 5.48 -1.07
CA TYR A 3 -2.08 4.19 -1.62
C TYR A 3 -0.56 3.98 -1.55
N ARG A 4 0.22 5.04 -1.80
CA ARG A 4 1.69 4.98 -1.78
C ARG A 4 2.18 4.66 -0.37
N GLU A 5 1.66 5.34 0.64
CA GLU A 5 2.09 5.14 2.04
C GLU A 5 1.86 3.69 2.48
N ALA A 6 0.68 3.13 2.19
CA ALA A 6 0.40 1.72 2.51
C ALA A 6 1.35 0.75 1.78
N VAL A 7 1.61 0.99 0.48
CA VAL A 7 2.53 0.15 -0.31
C VAL A 7 3.96 0.25 0.21
N VAL A 8 4.46 1.45 0.51
CA VAL A 8 5.83 1.62 1.03
C VAL A 8 5.98 0.89 2.37
N LEU A 9 5.09 1.17 3.33
CA LEU A 9 5.17 0.57 4.65
C LEU A 9 5.08 -0.97 4.60
N ARG A 10 4.23 -1.54 3.74
CA ARG A 10 4.09 -3.00 3.65
C ARG A 10 5.17 -3.66 2.79
N ASP A 11 5.35 -3.17 1.56
CA ASP A 11 6.10 -3.88 0.51
C ASP A 11 7.57 -3.49 0.48
N VAL A 12 7.94 -2.34 1.07
CA VAL A 12 9.33 -1.87 1.16
C VAL A 12 9.87 -1.99 2.58
N GLU A 13 9.14 -1.48 3.57
CA GLU A 13 9.57 -1.49 4.98
C GLU A 13 9.19 -2.79 5.71
N GLY A 14 8.34 -3.64 5.12
CA GLY A 14 8.04 -4.98 5.64
C GLY A 14 7.03 -5.07 6.78
N LEU A 15 6.40 -3.96 7.19
CA LEU A 15 5.45 -3.91 8.31
C LEU A 15 4.24 -4.84 8.07
N SER A 16 3.71 -5.45 9.12
CA SER A 16 2.45 -6.19 9.11
C SER A 16 1.25 -5.29 8.78
N TYR A 17 0.09 -5.86 8.45
CA TYR A 17 -1.09 -5.06 8.14
C TYR A 17 -1.60 -4.28 9.37
N GLU A 18 -1.41 -4.84 10.55
CA GLU A 18 -1.73 -4.25 11.84
C GLU A 18 -0.81 -3.06 12.14
N GLU A 19 0.49 -3.18 11.88
CA GLU A 19 1.45 -2.07 12.03
C GLU A 19 1.18 -0.95 11.02
N VAL A 20 0.86 -1.28 9.77
CA VAL A 20 0.46 -0.27 8.77
C VAL A 20 -0.85 0.41 9.17
N ALA A 21 -1.81 -0.34 9.72
CA ALA A 21 -3.08 0.20 10.21
C ALA A 21 -2.86 1.20 11.36
N ALA A 22 -2.01 0.83 12.32
CA ALA A 22 -1.64 1.69 13.44
C ALA A 22 -0.89 2.96 12.96
N ALA A 23 0.12 2.80 12.10
CA ALA A 23 0.95 3.91 11.61
C ALA A 23 0.16 4.94 10.77
N LEU A 24 -0.91 4.51 10.10
CA LEU A 24 -1.73 5.35 9.23
C LEU A 24 -3.08 5.74 9.86
N GLU A 25 -3.33 5.36 11.11
CA GLU A 25 -4.58 5.60 11.84
C GLU A 25 -5.83 5.18 11.06
N ILE A 26 -5.81 3.97 10.50
CA ILE A 26 -6.91 3.39 9.71
C ILE A 26 -7.17 1.94 10.13
N ASN A 27 -8.33 1.38 9.77
CA ASN A 27 -8.58 -0.04 10.00
C ASN A 27 -7.82 -0.94 8.99
N VAL A 28 -7.56 -2.19 9.38
CA VAL A 28 -6.87 -3.20 8.56
C VAL A 28 -7.59 -3.45 7.22
N GLY A 29 -8.93 -3.36 7.17
CA GLY A 29 -9.68 -3.46 5.90
C GLY A 29 -9.32 -2.35 4.90
N THR A 30 -9.09 -1.14 5.41
CA THR A 30 -8.65 0.02 4.62
C THR A 30 -7.23 -0.20 4.12
N VAL A 31 -6.33 -0.74 4.94
CA VAL A 31 -4.96 -1.14 4.52
C VAL A 31 -5.03 -2.10 3.34
N LYS A 32 -5.79 -3.19 3.44
CA LYS A 32 -5.97 -4.17 2.36
C LYS A 32 -6.47 -3.51 1.07
N SER A 33 -7.48 -2.64 1.16
CA SER A 33 -8.05 -1.96 -0.02
C SER A 33 -7.10 -0.92 -0.64
N ARG A 34 -6.27 -0.26 0.18
CA ARG A 34 -5.24 0.70 -0.27
C ARG A 34 -4.08 -0.02 -0.94
N LEU A 35 -3.62 -1.15 -0.39
CA LEU A 35 -2.59 -2.00 -0.99
C LEU A 35 -3.02 -2.54 -2.35
N SER A 36 -4.24 -3.07 -2.45
CA SER A 36 -4.79 -3.56 -3.73
C SER A 36 -4.76 -2.48 -4.82
N ARG A 37 -5.30 -1.29 -4.52
CA ARG A 37 -5.31 -0.16 -5.45
C ARG A 37 -3.90 0.37 -5.76
N GLY A 38 -3.04 0.47 -4.75
CA GLY A 38 -1.67 0.95 -4.89
C GLY A 38 -0.80 0.05 -5.75
N ARG A 39 -0.86 -1.26 -5.54
CA ARG A 39 -0.10 -2.25 -6.35
C ARG A 39 -0.60 -2.28 -7.80
N LEU A 40 -1.92 -2.17 -8.00
CA LEU A 40 -2.50 -2.06 -9.34
C LEU A 40 -2.00 -0.80 -10.08
N GLU A 41 -1.93 0.33 -9.39
CA GLU A 41 -1.40 1.57 -9.97
C GLU A 41 0.10 1.48 -10.25
N LEU A 42 0.88 0.87 -9.35
CA LEU A 42 2.31 0.64 -9.54
C LEU A 42 2.55 -0.25 -10.75
N ARG A 43 1.80 -1.36 -10.88
CA ARG A 43 1.88 -2.26 -12.04
C ARG A 43 1.66 -1.51 -13.35
N ARG A 44 0.57 -0.74 -13.47
CA ARG A 44 0.28 0.04 -14.69
C ARG A 44 1.42 0.99 -15.07
N ARG A 45 2.03 1.65 -14.07
CA ARG A 45 3.15 2.58 -14.30
C ARG A 45 4.39 1.84 -14.81
N LEU A 46 4.69 0.67 -14.23
CA LEU A 46 5.81 -0.17 -14.66
C LEU A 46 5.59 -0.74 -16.07
N GLU A 47 4.38 -1.22 -16.35
CA GLU A 47 3.99 -1.69 -17.69
C GLU A 47 4.08 -0.58 -18.74
N SER A 48 3.73 0.66 -18.40
CA SER A 48 3.87 1.81 -19.31
C SER A 48 5.29 2.32 -19.49
N SER A 49 6.22 1.88 -18.64
CA SER A 49 7.64 2.26 -18.69
C SER A 49 8.52 1.21 -19.36
N LEU A 50 7.93 0.09 -19.77
CA LEU A 50 8.54 -0.98 -20.56
C LEU A 50 8.08 -0.86 -22.02
#